data_AF-F9D7A2-F1
#
_entry.id   AF-F9D7A2-F1
#
_cell.length_a   1.000
_cell.length_b   1.000
_cell.length_c   1.000
_cell.angle_alpha   90.00
_cell.angle_beta   90.00
_cell.angle_gamma   90.00
#
_symmetry.space_group_name_H-M   'P 1'
#
loop_
_entity.id
_entity.type
_entity.pdbx_description
1 polymer ?
#
loop_
_entity_poly.entity_id
_entity_poly.type
_entity_poly.pdbx_seq_one_letter_code
_entity_poly.pdbx_strand_id
1 'polypeptide(L)'
;MGATKHYKSTLERAKKIRELTQRYYEPGNNQRCYKAVWRKYVYPVYPMCYHTYLTYLGIPTEKTRPTAIELCLFDFFDKSPRL
;
A
#
# COMPACT_ATOMS: atom_id res chain seq x y z
N MET A 1 21.35 10.16 -8.36
CA MET A 1 19.88 10.08 -8.49
C MET A 1 19.30 11.35 -7.90
N GLY A 2 18.68 12.21 -8.72
CA GLY A 2 18.14 13.49 -8.25
C GLY A 2 16.93 13.26 -7.35
N ALA A 3 16.94 13.84 -6.15
CA ALA A 3 15.78 13.82 -5.27
C ALA A 3 14.64 14.60 -5.94
N THR A 4 13.61 13.89 -6.40
CA THR A 4 12.40 14.54 -6.92
C THR A 4 11.72 15.26 -5.78
N LYS A 5 11.67 16.59 -5.87
CA LYS A 5 11.10 17.45 -4.82
C LYS A 5 9.60 17.18 -4.76
N HIS A 6 9.14 16.51 -3.71
CA HIS A 6 7.71 16.30 -3.52
C HIS A 6 6.98 17.63 -3.35
N TYR A 7 5.77 17.72 -3.92
CA TYR A 7 4.93 18.89 -3.76
C TYR A 7 4.51 19.07 -2.30
N LYS A 8 4.39 20.33 -1.85
CA LYS A 8 4.12 20.67 -0.43
C LYS A 8 2.88 19.96 0.12
N SER A 9 1.78 19.89 -0.64
CA SER A 9 0.56 19.23 -0.14
C SER A 9 0.71 17.72 0.05
N THR A 10 1.59 17.06 -0.73
CA THR A 10 1.87 15.63 -0.59
C THR A 10 2.63 15.34 0.70
N LEU A 11 3.57 16.21 1.07
CA LEU A 11 4.32 16.10 2.32
C LEU A 11 3.41 16.29 3.54
N GLU A 12 2.56 17.32 3.52
CA GLU A 12 1.58 17.56 4.58
C GLU A 12 0.58 16.40 4.71
N ARG A 13 0.11 15.86 3.58
CA ARG A 13 -0.76 14.67 3.56
C ARG A 13 -0.07 13.47 4.20
N ALA A 14 1.19 13.19 3.82
CA ALA A 14 1.95 12.08 4.39
C ALA A 14 2.16 12.24 5.91
N LYS A 15 2.43 13.47 6.38
CA LYS A 15 2.56 13.78 7.81
C LYS A 15 1.28 13.46 8.58
N LYS A 16 0.12 13.96 8.12
CA LYS A 16 -1.18 13.69 8.76
C LYS A 16 -1.52 12.20 8.80
N ILE A 17 -1.17 11.47 7.73
CA ILE A 17 -1.39 10.03 7.67
C ILE A 17 -0.51 9.29 8.69
N ARG A 18 0.77 9.68 8.83
CA ARG A 18 1.66 9.10 9.86
C ARG A 18 1.13 9.34 11.27
N GLU A 19 0.69 10.56 11.56
CA GLU A 19 0.10 10.92 12.86
C GLU A 19 -1.16 10.08 13.16
N LEU A 20 -2.05 9.95 12.17
CA LEU A 20 -3.27 9.15 12.31
C LEU A 20 -2.96 7.66 12.52
N THR A 21 -2.00 7.13 11.75
CA THR A 21 -1.58 5.73 11.87
C THR A 21 -0.95 5.47 13.24
N GLN A 22 -0.07 6.34 13.72
CA GLN A 22 0.58 6.19 15.02
C GLN A 22 -0.43 6.16 16.19
N ARG A 23 -1.56 6.86 16.06
CA ARG A 23 -2.62 6.87 17.08
C ARG A 23 -3.37 5.55 17.20
N TYR A 24 -3.54 4.82 16.10
CA TYR A 24 -4.43 3.64 16.05
C TYR A 24 -3.70 2.32 15.78
N TYR A 25 -2.45 2.37 15.31
CA TYR A 25 -1.66 1.20 15.03
C TYR A 25 -1.13 0.58 16.33
N GLU A 26 -1.33 -0.73 16.48
CA GLU A 26 -0.73 -1.51 17.56
C GLU A 26 -0.06 -2.76 16.98
N PRO A 27 1.25 -2.97 17.24
CA PRO A 27 1.92 -4.18 16.80
C PRO A 27 1.33 -5.40 17.52
N GLY A 28 1.15 -6.51 16.79
CA GLY A 28 0.60 -7.76 17.33
C GLY A 28 -0.94 -7.79 17.45
N ASN A 29 -1.65 -6.69 17.19
CA ASN A 29 -3.11 -6.66 17.20
C ASN A 29 -3.68 -6.62 15.78
N ASN A 30 -4.28 -7.74 15.33
CA ASN A 30 -4.86 -7.84 13.98
C ASN A 30 -5.98 -6.82 13.71
N GLN A 31 -6.72 -6.39 14.74
CA GLN A 31 -7.77 -5.38 14.58
C GLN A 31 -7.21 -3.96 14.41
N ARG A 32 -5.94 -3.75 14.80
CA ARG A 32 -5.20 -2.49 14.74
C ARG A 32 -3.94 -2.58 13.86
N CYS A 33 -3.87 -3.56 12.97
CA CYS A 33 -2.82 -3.65 11.98
C CYS A 33 -2.93 -2.53 10.94
N TYR A 34 -1.87 -2.29 10.16
CA TYR A 34 -1.82 -1.25 9.13
C TYR A 34 -3.02 -1.26 8.17
N LYS A 35 -3.43 -2.45 7.71
CA LYS A 35 -4.57 -2.63 6.80
C LYS A 35 -5.90 -2.26 7.45
N ALA A 36 -6.08 -2.62 8.73
CA ALA A 36 -7.29 -2.28 9.48
C ALA A 36 -7.38 -0.78 9.76
N VAL A 37 -6.27 -0.17 10.17
CA VAL A 37 -6.17 1.28 10.39
C VAL A 37 -6.43 2.06 9.09
N TRP A 38 -5.82 1.61 7.98
CA TRP A 38 -6.07 2.20 6.67
C TRP A 38 -7.55 2.17 6.31
N ARG A 39 -8.19 1.00 6.40
CA ARG A 39 -9.60 0.83 6.01
C ARG A 39 -10.56 1.63 6.88
N LYS A 40 -10.31 1.70 8.20
CA LYS A 40 -11.23 2.33 9.16
C LYS A 40 -11.04 3.85 9.29
N TYR A 41 -9.80 4.34 9.29
CA TYR A 41 -9.51 5.73 9.65
C TYR A 41 -8.93 6.54 8.49
N VAL A 42 -8.08 5.94 7.66
CA VAL A 42 -7.37 6.68 6.59
C VAL A 42 -8.22 6.81 5.34
N TYR A 43 -8.75 5.69 4.83
CA TYR A 43 -9.47 5.62 3.55
C TYR A 43 -10.69 6.57 3.47
N PRO A 44 -11.50 6.75 4.54
CA PRO A 44 -12.62 7.69 4.49
C PRO A 44 -12.20 9.16 4.34
N VAL A 45 -11.00 9.53 4.82
CA VAL A 45 -10.49 10.92 4.79
C VAL A 45 -9.58 11.15 3.59
N TYR A 46 -8.77 10.15 3.25
CA TYR A 46 -7.81 10.16 2.15
C TYR A 46 -8.01 8.90 1.30
N PRO A 47 -8.91 8.94 0.30
CA PRO A 47 -9.14 7.81 -0.58
C PRO A 47 -7.88 7.52 -1.40
N MET A 48 -7.22 6.42 -1.09
CA MET A 48 -6.02 5.95 -1.79
C MET A 48 -5.87 4.45 -1.60
N CYS A 49 -5.13 3.82 -2.52
CA CYS A 49 -4.83 2.40 -2.40
C CYS A 49 -3.91 2.11 -1.20
N TYR A 50 -3.99 0.87 -0.70
CA TYR A 50 -3.20 0.43 0.44
C TYR A 50 -1.68 0.52 0.19
N HIS A 51 -1.23 0.33 -1.05
CA HIS A 51 0.18 0.45 -1.41
C HIS A 51 0.72 1.87 -1.22
N THR A 52 -0.01 2.89 -1.71
CA THR A 52 0.36 4.30 -1.52
C THR A 52 0.39 4.67 -0.03
N TYR A 53 -0.57 4.14 0.74
CA TYR A 53 -0.57 4.29 2.19
C TYR A 53 0.73 3.77 2.83
N LEU A 54 1.15 2.55 2.49
CA LEU A 54 2.42 1.98 2.99
C LEU A 54 3.64 2.79 2.53
N THR A 55 3.62 3.30 1.30
CA THR A 55 4.67 4.19 0.78
C THR A 55 4.80 5.46 1.64
N TYR A 56 3.68 6.07 2.04
CA TYR A 56 3.70 7.25 2.91
C TYR A 56 4.23 6.96 4.32
N LEU A 57 4.00 5.74 4.81
CA LEU A 57 4.60 5.27 6.07
C LEU A 57 6.10 4.95 5.94
N GLY A 58 6.65 4.91 4.72
CA GLY A 58 8.04 4.50 4.47
C GLY A 58 8.26 3.01 4.65
N ILE A 59 7.19 2.21 4.63
CA ILE A 59 7.28 0.75 4.73
C ILE A 59 7.71 0.23 3.36
N PRO A 60 8.82 -0.53 3.27
CA PRO A 60 9.25 -1.10 2.02
C PRO A 60 8.19 -2.07 1.51
N THR A 61 7.50 -1.66 0.45
CA THR A 61 6.65 -2.55 -0.32
C THR A 61 7.50 -3.08 -1.45
N GLU A 62 7.74 -4.38 -1.48
CA GLU A 62 8.39 -5.01 -2.62
C GLU A 62 7.53 -4.73 -3.86
N LYS A 63 8.12 -4.02 -4.83
CA LYS A 63 7.58 -4.00 -6.19
C LYS A 63 7.96 -5.34 -6.80
N THR A 64 7.16 -6.37 -6.58
CA THR A 64 7.33 -7.62 -7.32
C THR A 64 7.15 -7.29 -8.79
N ARG A 65 8.26 -7.21 -9.52
CA ARG A 65 8.20 -7.38 -10.97
C ARG A 65 7.74 -8.82 -11.16
N PRO A 66 6.61 -9.06 -11.83
CA PRO A 66 6.16 -10.43 -12.02
C PRO A 66 7.29 -11.19 -12.67
N THR A 67 7.70 -12.28 -12.05
CA THR A 67 8.72 -13.17 -12.59
C THR A 67 8.20 -13.77 -13.90
N ALA A 68 9.10 -14.23 -14.78
CA ALA A 68 8.70 -14.89 -16.02
C ALA A 68 7.73 -16.07 -15.76
N ILE A 69 7.85 -16.73 -14.60
CA ILE A 69 6.95 -17.79 -14.14
C ILE A 69 5.55 -17.25 -13.84
N GLU A 70 5.44 -16.12 -13.14
CA GLU A 70 4.15 -15.48 -12.82
C GLU A 70 3.43 -14.97 -14.09
N LEU A 71 4.18 -14.52 -15.11
CA LEU A 71 3.61 -14.17 -16.42
C LEU A 71 3.06 -15.41 -17.14
N CYS A 72 3.82 -16.51 -17.18
CA CYS A 72 3.37 -17.77 -17.76
C CYS A 72 2.20 -18.42 -17.00
N LEU A 73 2.01 -18.10 -15.71
CA LEU A 73 0.91 -18.63 -14.93
C LEU A 73 -0.44 -18.15 -15.48
N PHE A 74 -0.51 -16.90 -15.94
CA PHE A 74 -1.69 -16.39 -16.64
C PHE A 74 -1.88 -17.02 -18.03
N ASP A 75 -0.80 -17.26 -18.78
CA ASP A 75 -0.87 -17.98 -20.07
C ASP A 75 -1.38 -19.42 -19.90
N PHE A 76 -1.03 -20.09 -18.81
CA PHE A 76 -1.54 -21.42 -18.47
C PHE A 76 -3.05 -21.41 -18.20
N PHE A 77 -3.55 -20.41 -17.46
CA PHE A 77 -4.98 -20.27 -17.21
C PHE A 77 -5.78 -19.89 -18.46
N ASP A 78 -5.22 -19.08 -19.35
CA ASP A 78 -5.89 -18.70 -20.62
C ASP A 78 -5.99 -19.88 -21.62
N LYS A 79 -4.95 -20.72 -21.64
CA LYS A 79 -4.87 -21.92 -22.50
C LYS A 79 -5.55 -23.16 -21.91
N SER A 80 -6.02 -23.09 -20.67
CA SER A 80 -6.74 -24.21 -20.06
C SER A 80 -8.18 -24.23 -20.60
N PRO A 81 -8.64 -25.32 -21.24
CA PRO A 81 -10.03 -25.44 -21.65
C PRO A 81 -10.91 -25.29 -20.41
N ARG A 82 -11.87 -24.36 -20.45
CA ARG A 82 -12.90 -24.26 -19.43
C ARG A 82 -13.67 -25.57 -19.45
N LEU A 83 -13.49 -26.39 -18.41
CA LEU A 83 -14.28 -27.59 -18.16
C LEU A 83 -15.76 -27.24 -18.02
#